data_AF-A0A1Z4GEI7-F1
#
_entry.id   AF-A0A1Z4GEI7-F1
#
_cell.length_a   1.000
_cell.length_b   1.000
_cell.length_c   1.000
_cell.angle_alpha   90.00
_cell.angle_beta   90.00
_cell.angle_gamma   90.00
#
_symmetry.space_group_name_H-M   'P 1'
#
loop_
_entity.id
_entity.type
_entity.pdbx_description
1 polymer ?
#
loop_
_entity_poly.entity_id
_entity_poly.type
_entity_poly.pdbx_seq_one_letter_code
_entity_poly.pdbx_strand_id
1 'polypeptide(L)'
;MMKTPTRQISLEEFLQLPETKPASEFIDGEIIQKPMPQGKHSRIQGELATTINSVVKPQKIALAFPELRCTFGGSSTVPDVAVFAWKRIPVDEKGNIANVFNIHPDWTIEILSPEQSTTKVTKNILHCLNHGTSLGWLIDPEEYCVLVYPPHQQIIYLDN
;
A
#
# COMPACT_ATOMS: atom_id res chain seq x y z
N MET A 1 -30.49 19.44 3.11
CA MET A 1 -30.03 18.36 3.99
C MET A 1 -28.95 18.92 4.90
N MET A 2 -29.14 18.82 6.22
CA MET A 2 -28.12 19.20 7.21
C MET A 2 -26.94 18.23 7.07
N LYS A 3 -25.73 18.76 6.83
CA LYS A 3 -24.50 17.98 6.95
C LYS A 3 -24.28 17.73 8.44
N THR A 4 -24.57 16.53 8.91
CA THR A 4 -24.17 16.05 10.23
C THR A 4 -22.65 16.22 10.34
N PRO A 5 -22.10 16.76 11.44
CA PRO A 5 -20.66 16.83 11.59
C PRO A 5 -20.13 15.40 11.62
N THR A 6 -19.44 15.00 10.56
CA THR A 6 -18.69 13.76 10.51
C THR A 6 -17.63 13.87 11.59
N ARG A 7 -17.74 13.09 12.66
CA ARG A 7 -16.67 12.97 13.65
C ARG A 7 -15.43 12.49 12.90
N GLN A 8 -14.45 13.37 12.69
CA GLN A 8 -13.15 13.01 12.13
C GLN A 8 -12.51 12.03 13.12
N ILE A 9 -12.34 10.79 12.68
CA ILE A 9 -11.65 9.75 13.44
C ILE A 9 -10.15 10.00 13.33
N SER A 10 -9.41 9.91 14.44
CA SER A 10 -7.95 10.02 14.39
C SER A 10 -7.33 8.73 13.84
N LEU A 11 -6.07 8.79 13.39
CA LEU A 11 -5.32 7.60 12.97
C LEU A 11 -5.22 6.59 14.14
N GLU A 12 -4.99 7.07 15.35
CA GLU A 12 -4.92 6.24 16.55
C GLU A 12 -6.26 5.55 16.83
N GLU A 13 -7.37 6.28 16.72
CA GLU A 13 -8.72 5.70 16.86
C GLU A 13 -8.98 4.65 15.75
N PHE A 14 -8.57 4.91 14.51
CA PHE A 14 -8.68 3.95 13.40
C PHE A 14 -7.91 2.66 13.67
N LEU A 15 -6.67 2.74 14.17
CA LEU A 15 -5.84 1.57 14.45
C LEU A 15 -6.37 0.68 15.59
N GLN A 16 -7.33 1.16 16.38
CA GLN A 16 -8.04 0.36 17.40
C GLN A 16 -9.29 -0.34 16.85
N LEU A 17 -9.72 -0.02 15.64
CA LEU A 17 -10.86 -0.69 15.00
C LEU A 17 -10.49 -2.12 14.59
N PRO A 18 -11.46 -3.04 14.57
CA PRO A 18 -11.23 -4.38 14.05
C PRO A 18 -10.89 -4.33 12.55
N GLU A 19 -9.97 -5.19 12.11
CA GLU A 19 -9.67 -5.37 10.70
C GLU A 19 -10.92 -5.82 9.92
N THR A 20 -11.03 -5.36 8.67
CA THR A 20 -12.14 -5.68 7.77
C THR A 20 -11.69 -6.57 6.62
N LYS A 21 -12.63 -7.18 5.91
CA LYS A 21 -12.37 -7.91 4.66
C LYS A 21 -13.31 -7.40 3.55
N PRO A 22 -12.78 -6.76 2.49
CA PRO A 22 -11.38 -6.36 2.28
C PRO A 22 -10.89 -5.36 3.33
N ALA A 23 -9.57 -5.17 3.41
CA ALA A 23 -8.95 -4.30 4.41
C ALA A 23 -9.44 -2.84 4.27
N SER A 24 -9.55 -2.15 5.40
CA SER A 24 -9.82 -0.72 5.45
C SER A 24 -8.51 0.05 5.52
N GLU A 25 -8.45 1.18 4.82
CA GLU A 25 -7.33 2.11 4.82
C GLU A 25 -7.74 3.42 5.47
N PHE A 26 -6.77 4.12 6.05
CA PHE A 26 -6.93 5.46 6.59
C PHE A 26 -6.07 6.43 5.80
N ILE A 27 -6.71 7.34 5.06
CA ILE A 27 -6.07 8.27 4.13
C ILE A 27 -6.75 9.63 4.32
N ASP A 28 -5.98 10.70 4.54
CA ASP A 28 -6.47 12.08 4.70
C ASP A 28 -7.60 12.26 5.73
N GLY A 29 -7.59 11.47 6.82
CA GLY A 29 -8.62 11.54 7.85
C GLY A 29 -9.89 10.72 7.57
N GLU A 30 -9.93 10.00 6.45
CA GLU A 30 -11.06 9.18 6.02
C GLU A 30 -10.74 7.68 6.08
N ILE A 31 -11.75 6.88 6.43
CA ILE A 31 -11.68 5.42 6.35
C ILE A 31 -12.25 4.97 5.01
N ILE A 32 -11.44 4.28 4.20
CA ILE A 32 -11.84 3.79 2.88
C ILE A 32 -11.56 2.30 2.81
N GLN A 33 -12.60 1.50 2.59
CA GLN A 33 -12.44 0.06 2.38
C GLN A 33 -11.92 -0.25 0.96
N LYS A 34 -10.99 -1.20 0.84
CA LYS A 34 -10.55 -1.72 -0.46
C LYS A 34 -11.69 -2.46 -1.18
N PRO A 35 -11.71 -2.47 -2.53
CA PRO A 35 -12.63 -3.31 -3.28
C PRO A 35 -12.29 -4.79 -3.08
N MET A 36 -13.26 -5.67 -3.30
CA MET A 36 -13.01 -7.11 -3.29
C MET A 36 -12.06 -7.48 -4.44
N PRO A 37 -10.99 -8.24 -4.18
CA PRO A 37 -10.09 -8.67 -5.23
C PRO A 37 -10.82 -9.60 -6.22
N GLN A 38 -10.54 -9.44 -7.51
CA GLN A 38 -11.09 -10.27 -8.58
C GLN A 38 -10.02 -11.18 -9.20
N GLY A 39 -10.42 -12.14 -10.04
CA GLY A 39 -9.52 -13.18 -10.55
C GLY A 39 -8.24 -12.67 -11.23
N LYS A 40 -8.33 -11.65 -12.10
CA LYS A 40 -7.15 -11.04 -12.75
C LYS A 40 -6.21 -10.42 -11.72
N HIS A 41 -6.75 -9.63 -10.79
CA HIS A 41 -6.02 -8.99 -9.70
C HIS A 41 -5.29 -10.03 -8.84
N SER A 42 -6.02 -11.04 -8.34
CA SER A 42 -5.43 -12.07 -7.47
C SER A 42 -4.34 -12.88 -8.16
N ARG A 43 -4.52 -13.20 -9.46
CA ARG A 43 -3.48 -13.90 -10.24
C ARG A 43 -2.22 -13.04 -10.35
N ILE A 44 -2.36 -11.76 -10.73
CA ILE A 44 -1.22 -10.85 -10.90
C ILE A 44 -0.50 -10.63 -9.57
N GLN A 45 -1.24 -10.40 -8.48
CA GLN A 45 -0.66 -10.20 -7.14
C GLN A 45 0.16 -11.42 -6.69
N GLY A 46 -0.40 -12.63 -6.80
CA GLY A 46 0.28 -13.85 -6.38
C GLY A 46 1.55 -14.14 -7.19
N GLU A 47 1.48 -13.96 -8.51
CA GLU A 47 2.63 -14.16 -9.41
C GLU A 47 3.71 -13.09 -9.18
N LEU A 48 3.34 -11.82 -8.98
CA LEU A 48 4.29 -10.75 -8.68
C LEU A 48 5.03 -10.99 -7.39
N ALA A 49 4.32 -11.23 -6.28
CA ALA A 49 4.95 -11.47 -4.99
C ALA A 49 5.89 -12.70 -5.04
N THR A 50 5.47 -13.76 -5.73
CA THR A 50 6.28 -14.98 -5.92
C THR A 50 7.54 -14.69 -6.76
N THR A 51 7.37 -14.01 -7.89
CA THR A 51 8.46 -13.70 -8.83
C THR A 51 9.47 -12.74 -8.24
N ILE A 52 9.02 -11.69 -7.54
CA ILE A 52 9.92 -10.77 -6.83
C ILE A 52 10.73 -11.56 -5.79
N ASN A 53 10.04 -12.34 -4.95
CA ASN A 53 10.69 -13.08 -3.87
C ASN A 53 11.66 -14.16 -4.36
N SER A 54 11.43 -14.78 -5.53
CA SER A 54 12.39 -15.76 -6.08
C SER A 54 13.75 -15.13 -6.41
N VAL A 55 13.77 -13.83 -6.73
CA VAL A 55 14.99 -13.07 -7.02
C VAL A 55 15.61 -12.49 -5.75
N VAL A 56 14.82 -11.81 -4.91
CA VAL A 56 15.38 -10.97 -3.83
C VAL A 56 15.58 -11.69 -2.50
N LYS A 57 14.79 -12.74 -2.21
CA LYS A 57 14.81 -13.44 -0.93
C LYS A 57 16.07 -14.32 -0.72
N PRO A 58 16.58 -15.09 -1.71
CA PRO A 58 17.71 -16.00 -1.49
C PRO A 58 18.97 -15.28 -0.99
N GLN A 59 19.22 -14.07 -1.51
CA GLN A 59 20.37 -13.25 -1.14
C GLN A 59 20.07 -12.26 -0.02
N LYS A 60 18.88 -12.34 0.59
CA LYS A 60 18.42 -11.41 1.63
C LYS A 60 18.55 -9.94 1.20
N ILE A 61 18.13 -9.64 -0.04
CA ILE A 61 18.13 -8.27 -0.58
C ILE A 61 16.88 -7.53 -0.11
N ALA A 62 15.73 -8.18 -0.25
CA ALA A 62 14.42 -7.64 0.09
C ALA A 62 13.42 -8.79 0.34
N LEU A 63 12.19 -8.43 0.74
CA LEU A 63 11.06 -9.34 0.82
C LEU A 63 9.78 -8.60 0.39
N ALA A 64 8.99 -9.24 -0.47
CA ALA A 64 7.68 -8.77 -0.91
C ALA A 64 6.58 -9.43 -0.08
N PHE A 65 5.64 -8.61 0.40
CA PHE A 65 4.50 -9.01 1.21
C PHE A 65 3.20 -8.61 0.49
N PRO A 66 2.27 -9.55 0.24
CA PRO A 66 0.94 -9.21 -0.24
C PRO A 66 0.08 -8.66 0.91
N GLU A 67 -0.75 -7.65 0.63
CA GLU A 67 -1.76 -7.10 1.56
C GLU A 67 -1.22 -6.74 2.96
N LEU A 68 -0.02 -6.16 3.04
CA LEU A 68 0.59 -5.77 4.32
C LEU A 68 0.24 -4.32 4.68
N ARG A 69 -0.37 -4.12 5.86
CA ARG A 69 -0.65 -2.78 6.40
C ARG A 69 0.65 -2.02 6.68
N CYS A 70 0.77 -0.83 6.10
CA CYS A 70 1.88 0.09 6.30
C CYS A 70 1.34 1.41 6.88
N THR A 71 1.82 1.78 8.07
CA THR A 71 1.34 2.98 8.78
C THR A 71 2.46 4.00 8.89
N PHE A 72 2.34 5.14 8.20
CA PHE A 72 3.34 6.20 8.19
C PHE A 72 2.73 7.49 7.61
N GLY A 73 3.33 8.64 7.94
CA GLY A 73 2.94 9.92 7.34
C GLY A 73 1.51 10.37 7.67
N GLY A 74 0.92 9.88 8.76
CA GLY A 74 -0.48 10.17 9.11
C GLY A 74 -1.50 9.30 8.36
N SER A 75 -1.06 8.31 7.58
CA SER A 75 -1.94 7.35 6.88
C SER A 75 -1.63 5.91 7.27
N SER A 76 -2.60 5.02 7.04
CA SER A 76 -2.45 3.57 7.16
C SER A 76 -3.05 2.90 5.93
N THR A 77 -2.19 2.49 5.00
CA THR A 77 -2.58 1.89 3.72
C THR A 77 -2.24 0.41 3.66
N VAL A 78 -2.86 -0.31 2.73
CA VAL A 78 -2.62 -1.74 2.49
C VAL A 78 -2.35 -1.95 1.00
N PRO A 79 -1.09 -1.71 0.54
CA PRO A 79 -0.72 -1.94 -0.85
C PRO A 79 -0.99 -3.39 -1.27
N ASP A 80 -1.32 -3.60 -2.54
CA ASP A 80 -1.49 -4.95 -3.06
C ASP A 80 -0.21 -5.79 -2.92
N VAL A 81 0.96 -5.20 -3.17
CA VAL A 81 2.26 -5.76 -2.80
C VAL A 81 3.17 -4.67 -2.26
N ALA A 82 3.69 -4.88 -1.04
CA ALA A 82 4.69 -4.01 -0.41
C ALA A 82 6.04 -4.73 -0.36
N VAL A 83 7.11 -4.10 -0.85
CA VAL A 83 8.46 -4.65 -0.83
C VAL A 83 9.35 -3.82 0.08
N PHE A 84 10.04 -4.51 0.99
CA PHE A 84 10.98 -3.90 1.93
C PHE A 84 12.37 -4.46 1.71
N ALA A 85 13.37 -3.58 1.66
CA ALA A 85 14.78 -3.95 1.72
C ALA A 85 15.01 -4.73 3.01
N TRP A 86 15.82 -5.80 2.95
CA TRP A 86 15.94 -6.76 4.05
C TRP A 86 16.33 -6.10 5.38
N LYS A 87 17.22 -5.11 5.32
CA LYS A 87 17.68 -4.34 6.48
C LYS A 87 16.62 -3.41 7.11
N ARG A 88 15.53 -3.14 6.39
CA ARG A 88 14.41 -2.27 6.84
C ARG A 88 13.23 -3.07 7.38
N ILE A 89 13.22 -4.40 7.22
CA ILE A 89 12.13 -5.25 7.72
C ILE A 89 12.14 -5.19 9.25
N PRO A 90 11.07 -4.70 9.91
CA PRO A 90 11.00 -4.66 11.36
C PRO A 90 11.00 -6.07 11.94
N VAL A 91 11.72 -6.25 13.04
CA VAL A 91 11.80 -7.53 13.76
C VAL A 91 11.37 -7.38 15.22
N ASP A 92 10.80 -8.45 15.77
CA ASP A 92 10.47 -8.56 17.19
C ASP A 92 11.72 -8.84 18.05
N GLU A 93 11.54 -8.91 19.37
CA GLU A 93 12.61 -9.21 20.34
C GLU A 93 13.30 -10.57 20.10
N LYS A 94 12.64 -11.48 19.36
CA LYS A 94 13.16 -12.81 19.01
C LYS A 94 13.82 -12.85 17.64
N GLY A 95 13.85 -11.72 16.92
CA GLY A 95 14.39 -11.63 15.56
C GLY A 95 13.46 -12.16 14.46
N ASN A 96 12.19 -12.42 14.76
CA ASN A 96 11.18 -12.73 13.73
C ASN A 96 10.63 -11.45 13.12
N ILE A 97 10.03 -11.54 11.92
CA ILE A 97 9.34 -10.40 11.31
C ILE A 97 8.23 -9.94 12.25
N ALA A 98 8.22 -8.64 12.59
CA ALA A 98 7.22 -8.06 13.47
C ALA A 98 5.84 -8.02 12.78
N ASN A 99 4.76 -8.04 13.58
CA ASN A 99 3.40 -7.95 13.05
C ASN A 99 3.02 -6.54 12.54
N VAL A 100 3.69 -5.49 13.05
CA VAL A 100 3.33 -4.10 12.79
C VAL A 100 4.43 -3.42 12.00
N PHE A 101 4.06 -2.81 10.86
CA PHE A 101 4.94 -2.05 10.00
C PHE A 101 4.57 -0.56 10.07
N ASN A 102 5.21 0.15 11.01
CA ASN A 102 5.08 1.61 11.14
C ASN A 102 6.07 2.36 10.24
N ILE A 103 6.29 1.84 9.04
CA ILE A 103 7.26 2.36 8.06
C ILE A 103 6.68 2.24 6.65
N HIS A 104 7.16 3.10 5.75
CA HIS A 104 6.83 3.05 4.33
C HIS A 104 7.62 1.91 3.62
N PRO A 105 7.03 1.28 2.59
CA PRO A 105 7.75 0.31 1.76
C PRO A 105 8.89 0.97 0.98
N ASP A 106 9.89 0.19 0.57
CA ASP A 106 10.90 0.64 -0.40
C ASP A 106 10.33 0.65 -1.82
N TRP A 107 9.43 -0.29 -2.13
CA TRP A 107 8.68 -0.35 -3.37
C TRP A 107 7.22 -0.74 -3.10
N THR A 108 6.29 0.12 -3.52
CA THR A 108 4.85 -0.13 -3.45
C THR A 108 4.31 -0.52 -4.83
N ILE A 109 3.43 -1.51 -4.89
CA ILE A 109 2.79 -1.97 -6.12
C ILE A 109 1.30 -2.05 -5.87
N GLU A 110 0.54 -1.41 -6.75
CA GLU A 110 -0.92 -1.42 -6.76
C GLU A 110 -1.41 -1.97 -8.11
N ILE A 111 -2.43 -2.82 -8.06
CA ILE A 111 -3.03 -3.47 -9.23
C ILE A 111 -4.47 -2.98 -9.30
N LEU A 112 -4.84 -2.33 -10.39
CA LEU A 112 -6.20 -1.86 -10.55
C LEU A 112 -7.17 -3.04 -10.65
N SER A 113 -8.27 -2.92 -9.90
CA SER A 113 -9.48 -3.72 -10.10
C SER A 113 -10.57 -2.85 -10.76
N PRO A 114 -11.56 -3.44 -11.44
CA PRO A 114 -12.53 -2.68 -12.24
C PRO A 114 -13.30 -1.58 -11.48
N GLU A 115 -13.47 -1.71 -10.17
CA GLU A 115 -14.19 -0.77 -9.32
C GLU A 115 -13.28 0.22 -8.58
N GLN A 116 -11.96 0.15 -8.79
CA GLN A 116 -10.98 0.91 -8.04
C GLN A 116 -10.71 2.25 -8.70
N SER A 117 -10.77 3.33 -7.91
CA SER A 117 -10.41 4.66 -8.38
C SER A 117 -8.91 4.76 -8.68
N THR A 118 -8.55 4.95 -9.94
CA THR A 118 -7.17 5.22 -10.37
C THR A 118 -6.57 6.43 -9.65
N THR A 119 -7.37 7.49 -9.42
CA THR A 119 -6.94 8.67 -8.67
C THR A 119 -6.59 8.33 -7.23
N LYS A 120 -7.41 7.54 -6.52
CA LYS A 120 -7.12 7.10 -5.14
C LYS A 120 -5.81 6.30 -5.10
N VAL A 121 -5.64 5.35 -6.01
CA VAL A 121 -4.43 4.52 -6.08
C VAL A 121 -3.19 5.37 -6.36
N THR A 122 -3.30 6.32 -7.28
CA THR A 122 -2.21 7.25 -7.58
C THR A 122 -1.87 8.11 -6.36
N LYS A 123 -2.86 8.62 -5.62
CA LYS A 123 -2.64 9.34 -4.34
C LYS A 123 -1.85 8.48 -3.35
N ASN A 124 -2.23 7.21 -3.16
CA ASN A 124 -1.52 6.30 -2.25
C ASN A 124 -0.06 6.08 -2.65
N ILE A 125 0.21 5.91 -3.95
CA ILE A 125 1.57 5.77 -4.48
C ILE A 125 2.38 7.06 -4.23
N LEU A 126 1.80 8.23 -4.51
CA LEU A 126 2.45 9.51 -4.27
C LEU A 126 2.69 9.77 -2.77
N HIS A 127 1.78 9.37 -1.90
CA HIS A 127 1.97 9.39 -0.44
C HIS A 127 3.19 8.57 -0.03
N CYS A 128 3.28 7.32 -0.49
CA CYS A 128 4.44 6.45 -0.24
C CYS A 128 5.74 7.14 -0.67
N LEU A 129 5.77 7.67 -1.89
CA LEU A 129 6.92 8.34 -2.48
C LEU A 129 7.34 9.60 -1.72
N ASN A 130 6.38 10.43 -1.28
CA ASN A 130 6.62 11.62 -0.48
C ASN A 130 7.17 11.30 0.91
N HIS A 131 6.95 10.07 1.40
CA HIS A 131 7.47 9.58 2.68
C HIS A 131 8.71 8.68 2.56
N GLY A 132 9.34 8.62 1.38
CA GLY A 132 10.64 7.98 1.18
C GLY A 132 10.62 6.64 0.47
N THR A 133 9.46 6.15 0.02
CA THR A 133 9.40 5.01 -0.90
C THR A 133 10.21 5.33 -2.16
N SER A 134 11.00 4.36 -2.62
CA SER A 134 11.92 4.55 -3.75
C SER A 134 11.29 4.23 -5.10
N LEU A 135 10.18 3.46 -5.12
CA LEU A 135 9.52 3.08 -6.36
C LEU A 135 8.03 2.83 -6.13
N GLY A 136 7.18 3.32 -7.03
CA GLY A 136 5.75 2.99 -7.08
C GLY A 136 5.38 2.38 -8.42
N TRP A 137 4.63 1.29 -8.43
CA TRP A 137 4.02 0.73 -9.64
C TRP A 137 2.50 0.77 -9.54
N LEU A 138 1.85 1.19 -10.62
CA LEU A 138 0.42 1.00 -10.85
C LEU A 138 0.26 0.11 -12.07
N ILE A 139 -0.35 -1.05 -11.88
CA ILE A 139 -0.61 -2.03 -12.93
C ILE A 139 -2.06 -1.93 -13.32
N ASP A 140 -2.33 -1.75 -14.61
CA ASP A 140 -3.68 -1.76 -15.18
C ASP A 140 -3.88 -3.05 -16.00
N PRO A 141 -4.62 -4.04 -15.48
CA PRO A 141 -4.86 -5.28 -16.18
C PRO A 141 -5.79 -5.16 -17.41
N GLU A 142 -6.61 -4.10 -17.50
CA GLU A 142 -7.51 -3.89 -18.64
C GLU A 142 -6.76 -3.20 -19.79
N GLU A 143 -5.87 -2.25 -19.46
CA GLU A 143 -5.05 -1.55 -20.44
C GLU A 143 -3.70 -2.24 -20.73
N TYR A 144 -3.44 -3.39 -20.09
CA TYR A 144 -2.20 -4.17 -20.24
C TYR A 144 -0.92 -3.32 -20.06
N CYS A 145 -0.93 -2.41 -19.09
CA CYS A 145 0.17 -1.47 -18.88
C CYS A 145 0.64 -1.41 -17.42
N VAL A 146 1.86 -0.90 -17.25
CA VAL A 146 2.44 -0.59 -15.94
C VAL A 146 2.91 0.86 -15.97
N LEU A 147 2.36 1.68 -15.08
CA LEU A 147 2.85 3.02 -14.81
C LEU A 147 3.90 2.94 -13.70
N VAL A 148 5.09 3.45 -13.99
CA VAL A 148 6.22 3.45 -13.06
C VAL A 148 6.43 4.85 -12.52
N TYR A 149 6.47 4.97 -11.20
CA TYR A 149 6.69 6.20 -10.46
C TYR A 149 8.07 6.14 -9.78
N PRO A 150 9.11 6.71 -10.41
CA PRO A 150 10.45 6.76 -9.85
C PRO A 150 10.55 7.79 -8.71
N PRO A 151 11.58 7.71 -7.86
CA PRO A 151 11.76 8.66 -6.77
C PRO A 151 12.18 10.02 -7.34
N HIS A 152 11.77 11.10 -6.67
CA HIS A 152 12.11 12.50 -6.99
C HIS A 152 11.60 13.01 -8.35
N GLN A 153 10.65 12.31 -8.97
CA GLN A 153 9.96 12.77 -10.18
C GLN A 153 8.44 12.83 -9.96
N GLN A 154 8.02 12.99 -8.71
CA GLN A 154 6.60 12.95 -8.36
C GLN A 154 5.87 14.20 -8.84
N ILE A 155 4.68 13.99 -9.39
CA ILE A 155 3.72 15.05 -9.64
C ILE A 155 3.19 15.55 -8.29
N ILE A 156 3.11 16.87 -8.11
CA ILE A 156 2.50 17.45 -6.91
C ILE A 156 0.99 17.30 -7.02
N TYR A 157 0.40 16.62 -6.04
CA TYR A 157 -1.04 16.53 -5.90
C TYR A 157 -1.57 17.69 -5.05
N LEU A 158 -2.61 18.38 -5.52
CA LEU A 158 -3.26 19.49 -4.82
C LEU A 158 -4.76 19.17 -4.69
N ASP A 159 -5.28 19.15 -3.46
CA ASP A 159 -6.73 19.20 -3.20
C ASP A 159 -7.21 20.66 -3.30
N ASN A 160 -8.44 20.86 -3.79
CA ASN A 160 -9.11 22.18 -3.81
C ASN A 160 -9.91 22.40 -2.54
#